data_AF-A0A6B3TP04-F1
#
_entry.id   AF-A0A6B3TP04-F1
#
_cell.length_a   1.000
_cell.length_b   1.000
_cell.length_c   1.000
_cell.angle_alpha   90.00
_cell.angle_beta   90.00
_cell.angle_gamma   90.00
#
_symmetry.space_group_name_H-M   'P 1'
#
loop_
_entity.id
_entity.type
_entity.pdbx_description
1 polymer ?
#
loop_
_entity_poly.entity_id
_entity_poly.type
_entity_poly.pdbx_seq_one_letter_code
_entity_poly.pdbx_strand_id
1 'polypeptide(L)'
;MIDYIIIALLLLNGIGMFLLLMKGTNKQKGNVQLDLLKKFAEQQMIWNREWNELKTMMEKHHAEVLKELGKWEATRQSLELSIPQTSHSNHNQHLFLQDRYKEIFDLHQQGYSVEQISKKLEKGVGEVSFILQLAGPSSK
;
A
#
# COMPACT_ATOMS: atom_id res chain seq x y z
N MET A 1 36.94 25.04 33.03
CA MET A 1 37.96 24.13 32.45
C MET A 1 37.47 23.55 31.11
N ILE A 2 36.22 23.07 31.04
CA ILE A 2 35.58 22.58 29.81
C ILE A 2 35.48 23.66 28.72
N ASP A 3 35.21 24.92 29.08
CA ASP A 3 35.08 26.02 28.11
C ASP A 3 36.38 26.31 27.33
N TYR A 4 37.54 26.17 27.98
CA TYR A 4 38.84 26.33 27.31
C TYR A 4 39.11 25.22 26.29
N ILE A 5 38.62 24.01 26.56
CA ILE A 5 38.74 22.86 25.64
C ILE A 5 37.86 23.10 24.41
N ILE A 6 36.64 23.61 24.60
CA ILE A 6 35.72 23.96 23.51
C ILE A 6 36.33 25.06 22.62
N ILE A 7 36.86 26.13 23.23
CA ILE A 7 37.48 27.24 22.50
C ILE A 7 38.71 26.76 21.71
N ALA A 8 39.54 25.90 22.31
CA ALA A 8 40.71 25.33 21.63
C ALA A 8 40.33 24.44 20.43
N LEU A 9 39.30 23.60 20.56
CA LEU A 9 38.77 22.78 19.47
C LEU A 9 38.19 23.63 18.32
N LEU A 10 37.54 24.75 18.66
CA LEU A 10 36.92 25.64 17.68
C LEU A 10 37.99 26.40 16.86
N LEU A 11 39.06 26.85 17.52
CA LEU A 11 40.21 27.48 16.85
C LEU A 11 40.96 26.50 15.95
N LEU A 12 41.20 25.26 16.40
CA LEU A 12 41.89 24.24 15.62
C LEU A 12 41.13 23.89 14.32
N ASN A 13 39.80 23.74 14.42
CA ASN A 13 38.94 23.51 13.25
C ASN A 13 38.91 24.72 12.32
N GLY A 14 38.86 25.95 12.87
CA GLY A 14 38.89 27.19 12.08
C GLY A 14 40.18 27.36 11.27
N ILE A 15 41.34 27.05 11.87
CA ILE A 15 42.65 27.12 11.19
C ILE A 15 42.72 26.08 10.05
N GLY A 16 42.22 24.87 10.27
CA GLY A 16 42.16 23.84 9.23
C GLY A 16 41.31 24.27 8.02
N MET A 17 40.14 24.85 8.28
CA MET A 17 39.26 25.40 7.24
C MET A 17 39.93 26.55 6.48
N PHE A 18 40.63 27.44 7.18
CA PHE A 18 41.32 28.58 6.60
C PHE A 18 42.48 28.17 5.67
N LEU A 19 43.26 27.17 6.08
CA LEU A 19 44.34 26.61 5.26
C LEU A 19 43.80 25.90 4.00
N LEU A 20 42.68 25.18 4.11
CA LEU A 20 42.02 24.57 2.95
C LEU A 20 41.52 25.61 1.95
N LEU A 21 40.96 26.71 2.43
CA LEU A 21 40.50 27.83 1.59
C LEU A 21 41.66 28.51 0.84
N MET A 22 42.81 28.74 1.50
CA MET A 22 43.98 29.33 0.84
C MET A 22 44.62 28.41 -0.21
N LYS A 23 44.54 27.08 -0.02
CA LYS A 23 45.17 26.11 -0.93
C LYS A 23 44.31 25.79 -2.16
N GLY A 24 42.99 26.04 -2.11
CA GLY A 24 42.00 25.65 -3.13
C GLY A 24 41.73 26.66 -4.28
N THR A 25 42.53 27.73 -4.41
CA THR A 25 42.27 28.83 -5.36
C THR A 25 43.36 29.03 -6.42
N ASN A 26 44.27 28.08 -6.62
CA ASN A 26 45.33 28.23 -7.62
C ASN A 26 44.94 27.61 -9.00
N LYS A 27 44.52 28.49 -9.92
CA LYS A 27 44.79 28.46 -11.38
C LYS A 27 44.23 27.38 -12.35
N GLN A 28 43.15 26.65 -12.03
CA GLN A 28 42.51 25.74 -13.02
C GLN A 28 40.97 25.87 -13.14
N LYS A 29 40.40 27.01 -12.72
CA LYS A 29 38.93 27.19 -12.59
C LYS A 29 38.22 27.76 -13.84
N GLY A 30 38.90 28.45 -14.76
CA GLY A 30 38.24 29.15 -15.88
C GLY A 30 37.58 28.24 -16.92
N ASN A 31 38.34 27.29 -17.50
CA ASN A 31 37.81 26.40 -18.55
C ASN A 31 36.92 25.28 -18.01
N VAL A 32 37.18 24.81 -16.78
CA VAL A 32 36.39 23.73 -16.15
C VAL A 32 35.00 24.24 -15.74
N GLN A 33 34.88 25.49 -15.29
CA GLN A 33 33.57 26.06 -14.94
C GLN A 33 32.68 26.26 -16.17
N LEU A 34 33.24 26.70 -17.30
CA LEU A 34 32.49 26.84 -18.55
C LEU A 34 31.98 25.49 -19.09
N ASP A 35 32.80 24.44 -19.03
CA ASP A 35 32.40 23.10 -19.43
C ASP A 35 31.33 22.50 -18.50
N LEU A 36 31.44 22.74 -17.18
CA LEU A 36 30.43 22.32 -16.20
C LEU A 36 29.10 23.06 -16.39
N LEU A 37 29.12 24.37 -16.62
CA LEU A 37 27.89 25.15 -16.89
C LEU A 37 27.18 24.66 -18.16
N LYS A 38 27.95 24.35 -19.22
CA LYS A 38 27.41 23.80 -20.45
C LYS A 38 26.76 22.42 -20.23
N LYS A 39 27.47 21.52 -19.54
CA LYS A 39 26.95 20.18 -19.19
C LYS A 39 25.72 20.25 -18.29
N PHE A 40 25.68 21.19 -17.35
CA PHE A 40 24.53 21.40 -16.48
C PHE A 40 23.31 21.89 -17.26
N ALA A 41 23.50 22.86 -18.17
CA ALA A 41 22.42 23.34 -19.03
C ALA A 41 21.88 22.25 -19.95
N GLU A 42 22.75 21.43 -20.54
CA GLU A 42 22.36 20.28 -21.37
C GLU A 42 21.60 19.24 -20.55
N GLN A 43 22.08 18.89 -19.36
CA GLN A 43 21.39 17.96 -18.46
C GLN A 43 20.03 18.49 -18.00
N GLN A 44 19.93 19.79 -17.72
CA GLN A 44 18.69 20.42 -17.27
C GLN A 44 17.63 20.40 -18.38
N MET A 45 18.03 20.53 -19.66
CA MET A 45 17.11 20.38 -20.79
C MET A 45 16.59 18.95 -20.92
N ILE A 46 17.46 17.94 -20.79
CA ILE A 46 17.06 16.54 -20.83
C ILE A 46 16.11 16.22 -19.68
N TRP A 47 16.47 16.63 -18.46
CA TRP A 47 15.65 16.40 -17.28
C TRP A 47 14.28 17.06 -17.37
N ASN A 48 14.20 18.32 -17.84
CA ASN A 48 12.92 18.99 -18.06
C ASN A 48 12.07 18.29 -19.12
N ARG A 49 12.70 17.76 -20.18
CA ARG A 49 11.99 17.01 -21.22
C ARG A 49 11.42 15.71 -20.68
N GLU A 50 12.24 14.91 -20.00
CA GLU A 50 11.81 13.66 -19.37
C GLU A 50 10.71 13.91 -18.33
N TRP A 51 10.83 14.98 -17.53
CA TRP A 51 9.82 15.37 -16.56
C TRP A 51 8.48 15.75 -17.22
N ASN A 52 8.53 16.49 -18.32
CA ASN A 52 7.34 16.85 -19.08
C ASN A 52 6.70 15.62 -19.75
N GLU A 53 7.50 14.73 -20.32
CA GLU A 53 7.02 13.48 -20.91
C GLU A 53 6.34 12.60 -19.84
N LEU A 54 6.96 12.43 -18.67
CA LEU A 54 6.38 11.68 -17.55
C LEU A 54 5.10 12.33 -17.03
N LYS A 55 5.07 13.66 -16.89
CA LYS A 55 3.89 14.40 -16.47
C LYS A 55 2.72 14.18 -17.44
N THR A 56 2.96 14.29 -18.74
CA THR A 56 1.90 14.05 -19.74
C THR A 56 1.41 12.60 -19.76
N MET A 57 2.31 11.63 -19.53
CA MET A 57 1.93 10.22 -19.41
C MET A 57 1.07 9.97 -18.17
N MET A 58 1.43 10.59 -17.04
CA MET A 58 0.68 10.51 -15.79
C MET A 58 -0.70 11.16 -15.93
N GLU A 59 -0.80 12.34 -16.56
CA GLU A 59 -2.08 13.00 -16.82
C GLU A 59 -3.01 12.13 -17.68
N LYS A 60 -2.47 11.47 -18.71
CA LYS A 60 -3.23 10.52 -19.53
C LYS A 60 -3.74 9.32 -18.72
N HIS A 61 -2.87 8.69 -17.92
CA HIS A 61 -3.28 7.58 -17.07
C HIS A 61 -4.31 8.01 -16.03
N HIS A 62 -4.16 9.20 -15.44
CA HIS A 62 -5.12 9.72 -14.47
C HIS A 62 -6.50 9.96 -15.11
N ALA A 63 -6.54 10.51 -16.32
CA ALA A 63 -7.78 10.69 -17.06
C ALA A 63 -8.45 9.35 -17.42
N GLU A 64 -7.66 8.32 -17.73
CA GLU A 64 -8.17 6.98 -18.03
C GLU A 64 -8.75 6.30 -16.78
N VAL A 65 -8.05 6.36 -15.65
CA VAL A 65 -8.53 5.83 -14.36
C VAL A 65 -9.83 6.51 -13.92
N LEU A 66 -9.92 7.84 -14.03
CA LEU A 66 -11.15 8.57 -13.70
C LEU A 66 -12.33 8.16 -14.59
N LYS A 67 -12.06 7.93 -15.89
CA LYS A 67 -13.07 7.45 -16.84
C LYS A 67 -13.52 6.02 -16.53
N GLU A 68 -12.61 5.14 -16.16
CA GLU A 68 -12.94 3.78 -15.75
C GLU A 68 -13.75 3.77 -14.45
N LEU A 69 -13.38 4.57 -13.46
CA LEU A 69 -14.14 4.72 -12.22
C LEU A 69 -15.57 5.18 -12.49
N GLY A 70 -15.77 6.18 -13.34
CA GLY A 70 -17.11 6.63 -13.72
C GLY A 70 -17.95 5.54 -14.42
N LYS A 71 -17.32 4.69 -15.24
CA LYS A 71 -17.99 3.53 -15.85
C LYS A 71 -18.37 2.48 -14.80
N TRP A 72 -17.48 2.18 -13.86
CA TRP A 72 -17.77 1.26 -12.76
C TRP A 72 -18.89 1.77 -11.86
N GLU A 73 -18.93 3.07 -11.58
CA GLU A 73 -19.99 3.69 -10.79
C GLU A 73 -21.34 3.63 -11.51
N ALA A 74 -21.39 3.95 -12.81
CA ALA A 74 -22.61 3.81 -13.61
C ALA A 74 -23.09 2.34 -13.69
N THR A 75 -22.15 1.41 -13.83
CA THR A 75 -22.45 -0.04 -13.82
C THR A 75 -23.02 -0.46 -12.46
N ARG A 76 -22.42 -0.01 -11.35
CA ARG A 76 -22.91 -0.25 -9.98
C ARG A 76 -24.32 0.30 -9.77
N GLN A 77 -24.60 1.54 -10.18
CA GLN A 77 -25.94 2.12 -10.04
C GLN A 77 -26.99 1.35 -10.85
N SER A 78 -26.65 0.92 -12.08
CA SER A 78 -27.55 0.11 -12.90
C SER A 78 -27.84 -1.27 -12.29
N LEU A 79 -26.84 -1.88 -11.66
CA LEU A 79 -26.96 -3.14 -10.93
C LEU A 79 -27.78 -2.96 -9.66
N GLU A 80 -27.54 -1.91 -8.88
CA GLU A 80 -28.30 -1.62 -7.66
C GLU A 80 -29.78 -1.35 -7.94
N LEU A 81 -30.12 -0.68 -9.06
CA LEU A 81 -31.50 -0.50 -9.50
C LEU A 81 -32.16 -1.80 -10.01
N SER A 82 -31.36 -2.76 -10.48
CA SER A 82 -31.83 -4.05 -10.99
C SER A 82 -31.91 -5.13 -9.91
N ILE A 83 -31.34 -4.90 -8.73
CA ILE A 83 -31.39 -5.80 -7.59
C ILE A 83 -32.59 -5.39 -6.72
N PRO A 84 -33.63 -6.22 -6.57
CA PRO A 84 -34.67 -5.98 -5.57
C PRO A 84 -34.03 -5.84 -4.19
N GLN A 85 -34.26 -4.73 -3.49
CA GLN A 85 -33.76 -4.49 -2.14
C GLN A 85 -34.29 -5.56 -1.17
N THR A 86 -33.55 -6.65 -0.98
CA THR A 86 -33.73 -7.56 0.16
C THR A 86 -32.97 -7.02 1.37
N SER A 87 -33.26 -5.77 1.73
CA SER A 87 -32.73 -5.15 2.96
C SER A 87 -33.56 -5.58 4.16
N HIS A 88 -33.53 -6.88 4.51
CA HIS A 88 -33.90 -7.44 5.82
C HIS A 88 -33.52 -8.92 5.86
N SER A 89 -32.31 -9.31 6.29
CA SER A 89 -31.99 -10.72 6.63
C SER A 89 -30.54 -10.95 7.10
N ASN A 90 -29.98 -10.20 8.05
CA ASN A 90 -28.78 -10.74 8.73
C ASN A 90 -29.17 -11.87 9.71
N HIS A 91 -30.36 -11.75 10.33
CA HIS A 91 -30.88 -12.77 11.25
C HIS A 91 -31.47 -14.01 10.53
N ASN A 92 -32.19 -13.81 9.42
CA ASN A 92 -32.73 -14.92 8.64
C ASN A 92 -31.64 -15.71 7.90
N GLN A 93 -30.53 -15.10 7.47
CA GLN A 93 -29.43 -15.81 6.81
C GLN A 93 -28.75 -16.84 7.73
N HIS A 94 -28.60 -16.50 9.02
CA HIS A 94 -28.08 -17.43 10.01
C HIS A 94 -29.04 -18.62 10.24
N LEU A 95 -30.35 -18.36 10.30
CA LEU A 95 -31.37 -19.41 10.35
C LEU A 95 -31.31 -20.32 9.11
N PHE A 96 -31.18 -19.73 7.91
CA PHE A 96 -31.05 -20.51 6.67
C PHE A 96 -29.74 -21.34 6.60
N LEU A 97 -28.64 -20.87 7.18
CA LEU A 97 -27.37 -21.60 7.25
C LEU A 97 -27.45 -22.78 8.24
N GLN A 98 -28.01 -22.54 9.43
CA GLN A 98 -28.20 -23.60 10.42
C GLN A 98 -29.18 -24.66 9.94
N ASP A 99 -30.27 -24.28 9.28
CA ASP A 99 -31.24 -25.25 8.74
C ASP A 99 -30.65 -26.08 7.60
N ARG A 100 -29.89 -25.47 6.69
CA ARG A 100 -29.25 -26.15 5.56
C ARG A 100 -28.14 -27.12 5.97
N TYR A 101 -27.43 -26.82 7.04
CA TYR A 101 -26.32 -27.63 7.53
C TYR A 101 -26.59 -28.17 8.93
N LYS A 102 -27.87 -28.41 9.25
CA LYS A 102 -28.32 -28.81 10.58
C LYS A 102 -27.56 -30.01 11.12
N GLU A 103 -27.30 -31.00 10.29
CA GLU A 103 -26.55 -32.20 10.67
C GLU A 103 -25.11 -31.90 11.09
N ILE A 104 -24.44 -30.94 10.46
CA ILE A 104 -23.08 -30.50 10.84
C ILE A 104 -23.12 -29.83 12.21
N PHE A 105 -24.09 -28.93 12.44
CA PHE A 105 -24.24 -28.22 13.71
C PHE A 105 -24.70 -29.14 14.85
N ASP A 106 -25.60 -30.08 14.59
CA ASP A 106 -26.06 -31.07 15.56
C ASP A 106 -24.91 -31.98 16.01
N LEU A 107 -24.07 -32.46 15.07
CA LEU A 107 -22.89 -33.25 15.41
C LEU A 107 -21.82 -32.43 16.14
N HIS A 108 -21.62 -31.17 15.75
CA HIS A 108 -20.68 -30.29 16.45
C HIS A 108 -21.15 -29.99 17.88
N GLN A 109 -22.46 -29.79 18.11
CA GLN A 109 -23.05 -29.64 19.45
C GLN A 109 -22.95 -30.93 20.29
N GLN A 110 -22.98 -32.10 19.65
CA GLN A 110 -22.73 -33.40 20.30
C GLN A 110 -21.26 -33.63 20.65
N GLY A 111 -20.35 -32.71 20.29
CA GLY A 111 -18.92 -32.76 20.63
C GLY A 111 -18.04 -33.52 19.63
N TYR A 112 -18.55 -33.83 18.43
CA TYR A 112 -17.73 -34.43 17.38
C TYR A 112 -16.74 -33.43 16.79
N SER A 113 -15.51 -33.89 16.50
CA SER A 113 -14.49 -33.07 15.85
C SER A 113 -14.80 -32.86 14.36
N VAL A 114 -14.23 -31.82 13.76
CA VAL A 114 -14.42 -31.50 12.33
C VAL A 114 -14.07 -32.69 11.44
N GLU A 115 -13.02 -33.44 11.77
CA GLU A 115 -12.57 -34.63 11.02
C GLU A 115 -13.52 -35.82 11.18
N GLN A 116 -14.19 -35.94 12.33
CA GLN A 116 -15.19 -36.97 12.55
C GLN A 116 -16.48 -36.65 11.79
N ILE A 117 -16.90 -35.39 11.81
CA ILE A 117 -18.06 -34.89 11.06
C ILE A 117 -17.83 -35.05 9.56
N SER A 118 -16.63 -34.68 9.08
CA SER A 118 -16.27 -34.80 7.66
C SER A 118 -16.32 -36.25 7.18
N LYS A 119 -15.82 -37.20 7.99
CA LYS A 119 -15.90 -38.64 7.68
C LYS A 119 -17.32 -39.18 7.74
N LYS A 120 -18.13 -38.73 8.70
CA LYS A 120 -19.50 -39.22 8.91
C LYS A 120 -20.48 -38.72 7.85
N LEU A 121 -20.26 -37.51 7.32
CA LEU A 121 -21.10 -36.90 6.30
C LEU A 121 -20.50 -36.96 4.89
N GLU A 122 -19.36 -37.66 4.72
CA GLU A 122 -18.60 -37.73 3.47
C GLU A 122 -18.31 -36.34 2.86
N LYS A 123 -18.03 -35.36 3.73
CA LYS A 123 -17.75 -33.97 3.37
C LYS A 123 -16.27 -33.64 3.50
N GLY A 124 -15.82 -32.58 2.82
CA GLY A 124 -14.45 -32.10 2.96
C GLY A 124 -14.21 -31.50 4.35
N VAL A 125 -13.04 -31.77 4.96
CA VAL A 125 -12.65 -31.18 6.26
C VAL A 125 -12.70 -29.64 6.21
N GLY A 126 -12.23 -29.05 5.11
CA GLY A 126 -12.30 -27.61 4.89
C GLY A 126 -13.73 -27.08 4.75
N GLU A 127 -14.63 -27.84 4.12
CA GLU A 127 -16.05 -27.48 3.98
C GLU A 127 -16.73 -27.41 5.35
N VAL A 128 -16.52 -28.44 6.18
CA VAL A 128 -17.10 -28.48 7.54
C VAL A 128 -16.55 -27.35 8.41
N SER A 129 -15.23 -27.12 8.40
CA SER A 129 -14.59 -26.04 9.14
C SER A 129 -15.14 -24.66 8.72
N PHE A 130 -15.27 -24.45 7.42
CA PHE A 130 -15.80 -23.19 6.87
C PHE A 130 -17.25 -22.95 7.27
N ILE A 131 -18.12 -23.97 7.18
CA ILE A 131 -19.53 -23.86 7.58
C ILE A 131 -19.67 -23.47 9.06
N LEU A 132 -18.89 -24.09 9.94
CA LEU A 132 -18.89 -23.77 11.37
C LEU A 132 -18.41 -22.34 11.63
N GLN A 133 -17.41 -21.86 10.88
CA GLN A 133 -16.92 -20.48 10.99
C GLN A 133 -17.95 -19.45 10.49
N LEU A 134 -18.71 -19.78 9.44
CA LEU A 134 -19.75 -18.90 8.89
C LEU A 134 -20.91 -18.63 9.85
N ALA A 135 -21.18 -19.53 10.79
CA ALA A 135 -22.19 -19.31 11.83
C ALA A 135 -21.80 -18.24 12.86
N GLY A 136 -20.56 -17.73 12.81
CA GLY A 136 -20.05 -16.76 13.77
C GLY A 136 -19.70 -17.41 15.12
N PRO A 137 -19.16 -16.64 16.08
CA PRO A 137 -18.89 -17.16 17.41
C PRO A 137 -20.22 -17.52 18.08
N SER A 138 -20.55 -18.81 18.16
CA SER A 138 -21.57 -19.30 19.10
C SER A 138 -21.21 -18.76 20.48
N SER A 139 -22.00 -17.81 20.97
CA SER A 139 -21.98 -17.44 22.38
C SER A 139 -22.15 -18.73 23.18
N LYS A 140 -21.20 -18.95 24.08
CA LYS A 140 -21.35 -19.91 25.18
C LYS A 140 -22.62 -19.63 25.97
#